data_AF-A0A5F9CSH0-F1
#
_entry.id   AF-A0A5F9CSH0-F1
#
_cell.length_a   1.000
_cell.length_b   1.000
_cell.length_c   1.000
_cell.angle_alpha   90.00
_cell.angle_beta   90.00
_cell.angle_gamma   90.00
#
_symmetry.space_group_name_H-M   'P 1'
#
loop_
_entity.id
_entity.type
_entity.pdbx_description
1 polymer ?
#
loop_
_entity_poly.entity_id
_entity_poly.type
_entity_poly.pdbx_seq_one_letter_code
_entity_poly.pdbx_strand_id
1 'polypeptide(L)'
;MTTGSCSFEDRCVSVLCCRFCQQVLSSRGMKAVLLADTEIDLFSTDIPPTNAVDFIGRSYFTEICKCKLKDIACLKWCKRPALGKLARDRREYR
;
A
#
# COMPACT_ATOMS: atom_id res chain seq x y z
N MET A 1 -23.86 9.47 26.47
CA MET A 1 -22.87 8.77 25.62
C MET A 1 -23.64 7.94 24.61
N THR A 2 -23.75 8.41 23.37
CA THR A 2 -24.41 7.67 22.29
C THR A 2 -23.46 6.60 21.78
N THR A 3 -23.74 5.34 22.11
CA THR A 3 -23.15 4.18 21.44
C THR A 3 -23.75 4.13 20.04
N GLY A 4 -23.21 4.92 19.12
CA GLY A 4 -23.54 4.81 17.71
C GLY A 4 -23.11 3.44 17.24
N SER A 5 -24.08 2.61 16.87
CA SER A 5 -23.84 1.34 16.18
C SER A 5 -23.30 1.66 14.80
N CYS A 6 -21.98 1.78 14.66
CA CYS A 6 -21.33 1.90 13.35
C CYS A 6 -21.61 0.59 12.61
N SER A 7 -22.45 0.62 11.58
CA SER A 7 -22.68 -0.56 10.75
C SER A 7 -21.41 -0.86 9.94
N PHE A 8 -21.26 -2.08 9.42
CA PHE A 8 -20.12 -2.38 8.53
C PHE A 8 -20.07 -1.44 7.32
N GLU A 9 -21.23 -0.94 6.91
CA GLU A 9 -21.41 -0.01 5.79
C GLU A 9 -20.84 1.40 6.08
N ASP A 10 -20.67 1.78 7.35
CA ASP A 10 -20.01 3.04 7.76
C ASP A 10 -18.47 2.98 7.68
N ARG A 11 -17.89 1.81 7.40
CA ARG A 11 -16.43 1.70 7.23
C ARG A 11 -16.03 2.28 5.88
N CYS A 12 -15.61 3.55 5.90
CA CYS A 12 -15.17 4.27 4.73
C CYS A 12 -14.08 3.51 3.95
N VAL A 13 -14.44 3.13 2.73
CA VAL A 13 -13.50 2.66 1.72
C VAL A 13 -12.69 3.86 1.23
N SER A 14 -11.37 3.77 1.33
CA SER A 14 -10.43 4.80 0.92
C SER A 14 -9.92 4.56 -0.50
N VAL A 15 -9.80 5.64 -1.27
CA VAL A 15 -9.09 5.64 -2.56
C VAL A 15 -7.61 5.87 -2.29
N LEU A 16 -6.77 4.92 -2.71
CA LEU A 16 -5.32 4.97 -2.58
C LEU A 16 -4.71 5.54 -3.85
N CYS A 17 -3.95 6.63 -3.74
CA CYS A 17 -3.28 7.28 -4.85
C CYS A 17 -1.76 7.25 -4.70
N CYS A 18 -1.04 7.13 -5.81
CA CYS A 18 0.40 7.31 -5.81
C CYS A 18 0.75 8.75 -5.45
N ARG A 19 1.50 8.94 -4.36
CA ARG A 19 1.95 10.27 -3.89
C ARG A 19 2.64 11.10 -4.98
N PHE A 20 3.32 10.46 -5.93
CA PHE A 20 4.15 11.14 -6.93
C PHE A 20 3.41 11.47 -8.23
N CYS A 21 2.60 10.55 -8.76
CA CYS A 21 1.94 10.72 -10.05
C CYS A 21 0.42 10.84 -9.95
N GLN A 22 -0.12 10.81 -8.73
CA GLN A 22 -1.55 10.87 -8.40
C GLN A 22 -2.40 9.80 -9.09
N GLN A 23 -1.77 8.77 -9.66
CA GLN A 23 -2.46 7.62 -10.23
C GLN A 23 -3.22 6.89 -9.12
N VAL A 24 -4.50 6.63 -9.35
CA VAL A 24 -5.29 5.75 -8.49
C VAL A 24 -4.66 4.36 -8.54
N LEU A 25 -4.20 3.90 -7.37
CA LEU A 25 -3.67 2.56 -7.17
C LEU A 25 -4.84 1.61 -6.90
N SER A 26 -5.66 1.91 -5.90
CA SER A 26 -6.86 1.13 -5.56
C SER A 26 -7.99 2.07 -5.17
N SER A 27 -9.22 1.75 -5.59
CA SER A 27 -10.43 2.44 -5.13
C SER A 27 -11.10 1.74 -3.94
N ARG A 28 -10.54 0.61 -3.48
CA ARG A 28 -11.16 -0.29 -2.49
C ARG A 28 -10.27 -0.57 -1.28
N GLY A 29 -9.56 0.45 -0.80
CA GLY A 29 -8.66 0.33 0.35
C GLY A 29 -9.40 0.47 1.68
N MET A 30 -9.43 -0.58 2.49
CA MET A 30 -9.91 -0.51 3.86
C MET A 30 -8.74 -0.27 4.80
N LYS A 31 -8.74 0.82 5.58
CA LYS A 31 -7.67 1.12 6.54
C LYS A 31 -7.64 0.05 7.63
N ALA A 32 -6.47 -0.54 7.81
CA ALA A 32 -6.15 -1.45 8.91
C ALA A 32 -5.15 -0.75 9.83
N VAL A 33 -5.31 -0.97 11.14
CA VAL A 33 -4.43 -0.40 12.16
C VAL A 33 -3.61 -1.54 12.75
N LEU A 34 -2.28 -1.42 12.67
CA LEU A 34 -1.39 -2.31 13.39
C LEU A 34 -1.34 -1.85 14.85
N LEU A 35 -1.74 -2.71 15.78
CA LEU A 35 -1.75 -2.37 17.20
C LEU A 35 -0.33 -2.14 17.75
N ALA A 36 0.67 -2.76 17.14
CA ALA A 36 2.07 -2.64 17.54
C ALA A 36 2.76 -1.38 16.98
N ASP A 37 2.24 -0.81 15.89
CA ASP A 37 2.82 0.36 15.23
C ASP A 37 1.72 1.16 14.52
N THR A 38 1.34 2.29 15.10
CA THR A 38 0.30 3.17 14.54
C THR A 38 0.85 4.21 13.57
N GLU A 39 2.16 4.31 13.38
CA GLU A 39 2.78 5.22 12.41
C GLU A 39 2.70 4.65 10.99
N ILE A 40 2.56 3.34 10.87
CA ILE A 40 2.40 2.65 9.58
C ILE A 40 0.91 2.59 9.21
N ASP A 41 0.57 3.28 8.11
CA ASP A 41 -0.75 3.15 7.49
C ASP A 41 -0.81 1.85 6.67
N LEU A 42 -1.59 0.88 7.15
CA LEU A 42 -1.88 -0.36 6.43
C LEU A 42 -3.25 -0.28 5.77
N PHE A 43 -3.37 -0.81 4.54
CA PHE A 43 -4.65 -0.90 3.84
C PHE A 43 -4.85 -2.31 3.30
N SER A 44 -6.03 -2.86 3.55
CA SER A 44 -6.49 -4.10 2.93
C SER A 44 -7.20 -3.78 1.61
N THR A 45 -6.87 -4.52 0.56
CA THR A 45 -7.53 -4.42 -0.75
C THR A 45 -8.02 -5.81 -1.12
N ASP A 46 -9.29 -5.92 -1.49
CA ASP A 46 -9.94 -7.18 -1.85
C ASP A 46 -9.67 -7.62 -3.30
N ILE A 47 -9.16 -6.73 -4.17
CA ILE A 47 -8.64 -7.07 -5.51
C ILE A 47 -7.25 -6.44 -5.68
N PRO A 48 -6.29 -7.18 -6.27
CA PRO A 48 -4.99 -6.62 -6.59
C PRO A 48 -5.15 -5.39 -7.51
N PRO A 49 -4.49 -4.26 -7.21
CA PRO A 49 -4.66 -3.03 -7.97
C PRO A 49 -4.16 -3.19 -9.42
N THR A 50 -5.07 -3.50 -10.34
CA THR A 50 -4.76 -3.92 -11.71
C THR A 50 -4.25 -2.73 -12.54
N ASN A 51 -3.16 -2.95 -13.28
CA ASN A 51 -2.52 -2.01 -14.21
C ASN A 51 -1.87 -0.74 -13.61
N ALA A 52 -2.13 -0.42 -12.35
CA ALA A 52 -1.57 0.76 -11.69
C ALA A 52 -0.27 0.46 -10.91
N VAL A 53 -0.13 -0.76 -10.40
CA VAL A 53 1.07 -1.24 -9.70
C VAL A 53 1.55 -2.57 -10.27
N ASP A 54 2.79 -2.91 -9.97
CA ASP A 54 3.35 -4.25 -10.22
C ASP A 54 4.33 -4.62 -9.10
N PHE A 55 4.60 -5.90 -8.97
CA PHE A 55 5.56 -6.42 -8.01
C PHE A 55 6.99 -6.05 -8.42
N ILE A 56 7.81 -5.71 -7.43
CA ILE A 56 9.21 -5.36 -7.64
C ILE A 56 10.10 -6.25 -6.78
N GLY A 57 11.23 -6.66 -7.35
CA GLY A 57 12.24 -7.43 -6.64
C GLY A 57 11.82 -8.87 -6.35
N ARG A 58 12.51 -9.46 -5.38
CA ARG A 58 12.30 -10.86 -4.96
C ARG A 58 11.32 -10.90 -3.79
N SER A 59 10.58 -12.00 -3.68
CA SER A 59 9.80 -12.26 -2.48
C SER A 59 10.71 -12.55 -1.30
N TYR A 60 10.27 -12.14 -0.11
CA TYR A 60 10.96 -12.38 1.15
C TYR A 60 9.97 -12.87 2.21
N PHE A 61 10.50 -13.35 3.33
CA PHE A 61 9.72 -13.87 4.46
C PHE A 61 10.15 -13.13 5.72
N THR A 62 9.24 -13.00 6.67
CA THR A 62 9.59 -12.51 8.00
C THR A 62 10.09 -13.66 8.87
N GLU A 63 10.93 -13.39 9.87
CA GLU A 63 11.40 -14.41 10.80
C GLU A 63 10.29 -14.86 11.78
N ILE A 64 9.35 -13.97 12.08
CA ILE A 64 8.31 -14.16 13.11
C ILE A 64 7.13 -14.98 12.56
N CYS A 65 6.82 -14.85 11.27
CA CYS A 65 5.76 -15.62 10.63
C CYS A 65 6.14 -16.09 9.22
N LYS A 66 5.56 -17.21 8.78
CA LYS A 66 5.78 -17.81 7.45
C LYS A 66 5.11 -17.04 6.30
N CYS A 67 4.74 -15.78 6.52
CA CYS A 67 4.11 -14.95 5.50
C CYS A 67 5.13 -14.61 4.40
N LYS A 68 4.71 -14.80 3.14
CA LYS A 68 5.48 -14.41 1.97
C LYS A 68 5.12 -12.98 1.59
N LEU A 69 6.10 -12.10 1.64
CA LEU A 69 5.97 -10.69 1.29
C LEU A 69 6.61 -10.42 -0.07
N LYS A 70 6.09 -9.39 -0.76
CA LYS A 70 6.66 -8.90 -2.01
C LYS A 70 6.33 -7.42 -2.16
N ASP A 71 7.34 -6.63 -2.48
CA ASP A 71 7.15 -5.20 -2.69
C ASP A 71 6.34 -4.96 -3.97
N ILE A 72 5.57 -3.87 -3.97
CA ILE A 72 4.86 -3.36 -5.14
C ILE A 72 5.29 -1.91 -5.41
N ALA A 73 5.24 -1.46 -6.65
CA ALA A 73 5.29 -0.02 -6.92
C ALA A 73 4.42 0.40 -8.10
N CYS A 74 4.16 1.71 -8.15
CA CYS A 74 3.36 2.32 -9.18
C CYS A 74 4.05 2.28 -10.55
N LEU A 75 3.38 1.66 -11.53
CA LEU A 75 3.89 1.49 -12.89
C LEU A 75 4.07 2.82 -13.63
N LYS A 76 3.17 3.79 -13.42
CA LYS A 76 3.21 5.09 -14.12
C LYS A 76 4.45 5.90 -13.75
N TRP A 77 4.89 5.82 -12.49
CA TRP A 77 6.10 6.48 -12.02
C TRP A 77 7.36 5.70 -12.43
N CYS A 78 7.34 4.36 -12.28
CA CYS A 78 8.47 3.51 -12.63
C CYS A 78 8.82 3.52 -14.13
N LYS A 79 7.87 3.86 -15.01
CA LYS A 79 8.11 4.01 -16.46
C LYS A 79 8.83 5.32 -16.85
N ARG A 80 9.19 6.21 -15.91
CA ARG A 80 10.00 7.40 -16.21
C ARG A 80 11.51 7.08 -16.06
N PRO A 81 12.30 7.08 -17.16
CA PRO A 81 13.71 6.66 -17.12
C PRO A 81 14.59 7.52 -16.21
N ALA A 82 14.25 8.80 -16.04
CA ALA A 82 15.05 9.78 -15.28
C ALA A 82 14.81 9.77 -13.76
N LEU A 83 13.74 9.15 -13.25
CA LEU A 83 13.38 9.14 -11.82
C LEU A 83 13.36 7.75 -11.16
N GLY A 84 13.52 6.68 -11.95
CA GLY A 84 13.65 5.31 -11.42
C GLY A 84 14.93 5.07 -10.59
N LYS A 85 15.96 5.92 -10.72
CA LYS A 85 17.17 5.89 -9.88
C LYS A 85 16.93 6.50 -8.48
N LEU A 86 16.22 7.62 -8.40
CA LEU A 86 15.87 8.30 -7.13
C LEU A 86 14.99 7.44 -6.20
N ALA A 87 14.11 6.59 -6.75
CA ALA A 87 13.30 5.67 -5.95
C ALA A 87 14.08 4.44 -5.42
N ARG A 88 15.27 4.16 -5.98
CA ARG A 88 16.20 3.15 -5.45
C ARG A 88 17.03 3.72 -4.31
N ASP A 89 17.55 4.94 -4.45
CA ASP A 89 18.36 5.62 -3.41
C ASP A 89 17.61 5.85 -2.09
N ARG A 90 16.30 6.13 -2.13
CA ARG A 90 15.52 6.33 -0.89
C ARG A 90 15.22 5.06 -0.11
N ARG A 91 15.51 3.87 -0.65
CA ARG A 91 15.38 2.58 0.04
C ARG A 91 16.64 2.20 0.82
N GLU A 92 17.73 2.97 0.69
CA GLU A 92 19.00 2.72 1.38
C GLU A 92 19.10 3.42 2.75
N TYR A 93 18.06 4.16 3.16
CA TYR A 93 17.99 4.90 4.42
C TYR A 93 16.77 4.52 5.29
N ARG A 94 16.23 3.31 5.14
CA ARG A 94 15.25 2.73 6.08
C ARG A 94 15.59 1.28 6.36
#